data_AF-A0A5B6YRL5-F1
#
_entry.id   AF-A0A5B6YRL5-F1
#
_cell.length_a   1.000
_cell.length_b   1.000
_cell.length_c   1.000
_cell.angle_alpha   90.00
_cell.angle_beta   90.00
_cell.angle_gamma   90.00
#
_symmetry.space_group_name_H-M   'P 1'
#
loop_
_entity.id
_entity.type
_entity.pdbx_description
1 polymer ?
#
loop_
_entity_poly.entity_id
_entity_poly.type
_entity_poly.pdbx_seq_one_letter_code
_entity_poly.pdbx_strand_id
1 'polypeptide(L)'
;MGPLLLLLLVAISAAASAVEENAFIGVNIGTEMSDVPSPTQIVALLKAQQIRHVRLYDTDRAMLLALANSGIRVTVSVPNDQLLGIGQSNATAANWVAHNVLAHVPATNITAIAVGSEVLTTLPNAAPILVSALNFIHSALVASNLDSQIKVSTPHSSSII
;
A
#
# COMPACT_ATOMS: atom_id res chain seq x y z
N MET A 1 40.32 -1.19 -23.72
CA MET A 1 39.53 -2.35 -23.25
C MET A 1 38.69 -2.06 -22.00
N GLY A 2 39.03 -1.07 -21.15
CA GLY A 2 38.26 -0.74 -19.93
C GLY A 2 36.85 -0.14 -20.11
N PRO A 3 36.59 0.81 -21.03
CA PRO A 3 35.28 1.51 -21.07
C PRO A 3 34.16 0.63 -21.62
N LEU A 4 34.46 -0.27 -22.56
CA LEU A 4 33.48 -1.20 -23.13
C LEU A 4 33.02 -2.25 -22.10
N LEU A 5 33.96 -2.73 -21.26
CA LEU A 5 33.65 -3.66 -20.17
C LEU A 5 32.80 -2.98 -19.09
N LEU A 6 33.08 -1.72 -18.76
CA LEU A 6 32.29 -0.94 -17.80
C LEU A 6 30.87 -0.67 -18.31
N LEU A 7 30.72 -0.30 -19.59
CA LEU A 7 29.41 -0.16 -20.26
C LEU A 7 28.62 -1.46 -20.28
N LEU A 8 29.30 -2.60 -20.51
CA LEU A 8 28.67 -3.92 -20.48
C LEU A 8 28.19 -4.29 -19.07
N LEU A 9 28.99 -4.02 -18.03
CA LEU A 9 28.60 -4.24 -16.63
C LEU A 9 27.40 -3.37 -16.22
N VAL A 10 27.37 -2.10 -16.63
CA VAL A 10 26.22 -1.20 -16.39
C VAL A 10 24.98 -1.69 -17.13
N ALA A 11 25.12 -2.15 -18.38
CA ALA A 11 24.00 -2.70 -19.16
C ALA A 11 23.45 -4.01 -18.55
N ILE A 12 24.31 -4.91 -18.07
CA ILE A 12 23.89 -6.15 -17.41
C ILE A 12 23.19 -5.84 -16.07
N SER A 13 23.69 -4.86 -15.32
CA SER A 13 23.07 -4.45 -14.05
C SER A 13 21.71 -3.76 -14.27
N ALA A 14 21.57 -2.98 -15.35
CA ALA A 14 20.30 -2.37 -15.77
C ALA A 14 19.30 -3.40 -16.34
N ALA A 15 19.77 -4.47 -16.97
CA ALA A 15 18.92 -5.56 -17.41
C ALA A 15 18.45 -6.46 -16.25
N ALA A 16 19.28 -6.62 -15.21
CA ALA A 16 18.93 -7.37 -14.00
C ALA A 16 17.96 -6.62 -13.07
N SER A 17 17.83 -5.30 -13.21
CA SER A 17 16.90 -4.47 -12.43
C SER A 17 15.51 -4.36 -13.06
N ALA A 18 15.29 -4.93 -14.25
CA ALA A 18 13.95 -5.25 -14.73
C ALA A 18 13.43 -6.42 -13.89
N VAL A 19 12.91 -6.12 -12.70
CA VAL A 19 12.10 -7.06 -11.94
C VAL A 19 10.89 -7.36 -12.82
N GLU A 20 10.93 -8.48 -13.54
CA GLU A 20 9.72 -9.02 -14.13
C GLU A 20 8.72 -9.18 -12.99
N GLU A 21 7.65 -8.40 -13.06
CA GLU A 21 6.52 -8.58 -12.17
C GLU A 21 5.83 -9.87 -12.59
N ASN A 22 6.37 -10.99 -12.12
CA ASN A 22 5.78 -12.30 -12.36
C ASN A 22 4.31 -12.25 -11.95
N ALA A 23 3.45 -12.88 -12.76
CA ALA A 23 2.05 -13.05 -12.42
C ALA A 23 1.94 -13.56 -10.97
N PHE A 24 1.10 -12.91 -10.19
CA PHE A 24 0.96 -13.18 -8.78
C PHE A 24 -0.50 -13.31 -8.38
N ILE A 25 -0.73 -14.00 -7.28
CA ILE A 25 -1.99 -14.03 -6.57
C ILE A 25 -1.79 -13.28 -5.26
N GLY A 26 -2.72 -12.38 -4.95
CA GLY A 26 -2.80 -11.68 -3.68
C GLY A 26 -4.07 -12.01 -2.92
N VAL A 27 -4.09 -11.70 -1.64
CA VAL A 27 -5.28 -11.89 -0.79
C VAL A 27 -5.62 -10.61 -0.02
N ASN A 28 -6.91 -10.39 0.22
CA ASN A 28 -7.35 -9.35 1.14
C ASN A 28 -7.47 -9.92 2.56
N ILE A 29 -7.02 -9.18 3.56
CA ILE A 29 -7.09 -9.56 4.96
C ILE A 29 -8.04 -8.58 5.65
N GLY A 30 -9.23 -9.07 6.00
CA GLY A 30 -10.21 -8.36 6.82
C GLY A 30 -10.04 -8.73 8.29
N THR A 31 -10.30 -7.77 9.17
CA THR A 31 -10.20 -7.90 10.64
C THR A 31 -11.56 -7.96 11.33
N GLU A 32 -12.66 -7.76 10.58
CA GLU A 32 -14.05 -7.79 11.08
C GLU A 32 -14.61 -9.23 11.21
N MET A 33 -13.89 -10.11 11.90
CA MET A 33 -14.29 -11.50 12.11
C MET A 33 -14.09 -11.92 13.57
N SER A 34 -14.92 -12.83 14.07
CA SER A 34 -14.65 -13.54 15.32
C SER A 34 -13.58 -14.62 15.11
N ASP A 35 -12.70 -14.81 16.10
CA ASP A 35 -11.68 -15.88 16.12
C ASP A 35 -10.64 -15.84 14.98
N VAL A 36 -10.15 -14.64 14.65
CA VAL A 36 -9.07 -14.47 13.66
C VAL A 36 -7.73 -14.99 14.21
N PRO A 37 -6.94 -15.75 13.43
CA PRO A 37 -5.58 -16.12 13.82
C PRO A 37 -4.74 -14.88 14.13
N SER A 38 -3.74 -15.02 15.00
CA SER A 38 -2.85 -13.89 15.31
C SER A 38 -2.11 -13.39 14.06
N PRO A 39 -1.73 -12.10 13.98
CA PRO A 39 -0.99 -11.56 12.84
C PRO A 39 0.24 -12.39 12.42
N THR A 40 0.99 -12.93 13.38
CA THR A 40 2.14 -13.79 13.11
C THR A 40 1.73 -15.13 12.47
N GLN A 41 0.61 -15.73 12.91
CA GLN A 41 0.07 -16.94 12.30
C GLN A 41 -0.42 -16.68 10.88
N ILE A 42 -1.07 -15.53 10.63
CA ILE A 42 -1.47 -15.12 9.29
C ILE A 42 -0.23 -15.00 8.39
N VAL A 43 0.82 -14.28 8.83
CA VAL A 43 2.06 -14.13 8.04
C VAL A 43 2.76 -15.46 7.79
N ALA A 44 2.79 -16.36 8.78
CA ALA A 44 3.33 -17.71 8.61
C ALA A 44 2.54 -18.49 7.54
N LEU A 45 1.21 -18.41 7.56
CA LEU A 45 0.34 -19.03 6.56
C LEU A 45 0.60 -18.45 5.16
N LEU A 46 0.65 -17.12 5.01
CA LEU A 46 0.94 -16.46 3.73
C LEU A 46 2.26 -16.96 3.13
N LYS A 47 3.32 -17.05 3.95
CA LYS A 47 4.62 -17.59 3.52
C LYS A 47 4.53 -19.06 3.13
N ALA A 48 3.84 -19.89 3.91
CA ALA A 48 3.66 -21.30 3.62
C ALA A 48 2.91 -21.52 2.29
N GLN A 49 1.93 -20.66 1.97
CA GLN A 49 1.16 -20.69 0.73
C GLN A 49 1.81 -19.91 -0.43
N GLN A 50 3.04 -19.39 -0.24
CA GLN A 50 3.75 -18.57 -1.24
C GLN A 50 2.97 -17.34 -1.71
N ILE A 51 2.06 -16.80 -0.88
CA ILE A 51 1.37 -15.55 -1.16
C ILE A 51 2.32 -14.40 -0.83
N ARG A 52 2.58 -13.55 -1.83
CA ARG A 52 3.56 -12.45 -1.74
C ARG A 52 2.92 -11.07 -1.77
N HIS A 53 1.59 -11.00 -1.83
CA HIS A 53 0.84 -9.76 -1.94
C HIS A 53 -0.40 -9.80 -1.07
N VAL A 54 -0.58 -8.73 -0.30
CA VAL A 54 -1.75 -8.58 0.55
C VAL A 54 -2.32 -7.18 0.45
N ARG A 55 -3.64 -7.09 0.60
CA ARG A 55 -4.31 -5.84 0.96
C ARG A 55 -4.84 -5.94 2.37
N LEU A 56 -4.56 -4.92 3.17
CA LEU A 56 -5.19 -4.68 4.47
C LEU A 56 -6.30 -3.63 4.28
N TYR A 57 -7.46 -3.86 4.89
CA TYR A 57 -8.57 -2.89 4.84
C TYR A 57 -8.40 -1.71 5.81
N ASP A 58 -7.39 -1.79 6.67
CA ASP A 58 -6.98 -0.76 7.62
C ASP A 58 -5.44 -0.67 7.68
N THR A 59 -4.95 -0.03 8.72
CA THR A 59 -3.53 0.10 9.07
C THR A 59 -3.25 -0.50 10.45
N ASP A 60 -3.81 -1.69 10.73
CA ASP A 60 -3.58 -2.38 12.00
C ASP A 60 -2.08 -2.54 12.29
N ARG A 61 -1.67 -1.97 13.42
CA ARG A 61 -0.25 -1.90 13.80
C ARG A 61 0.34 -3.29 14.02
N ALA A 62 -0.42 -4.22 14.60
CA ALA A 62 0.08 -5.56 14.89
C ALA A 62 0.30 -6.35 13.59
N MET A 63 -0.59 -6.21 12.61
CA MET A 63 -0.45 -6.80 11.28
C MET A 63 0.73 -6.22 10.51
N LEU A 64 0.90 -4.90 10.49
CA LEU A 64 2.04 -4.25 9.85
C LEU A 64 3.37 -4.69 10.50
N LEU A 65 3.44 -4.74 11.83
CA LEU A 65 4.64 -5.23 12.53
C LEU A 65 4.93 -6.71 12.23
N ALA A 66 3.90 -7.56 12.12
CA ALA A 66 4.08 -8.96 11.73
C ALA A 66 4.57 -9.13 10.29
N LEU A 67 4.19 -8.21 9.38
CA LEU A 67 4.64 -8.18 7.98
C LEU A 67 6.05 -7.61 7.82
N ALA A 68 6.64 -7.01 8.85
CA ALA A 68 8.00 -6.49 8.79
C ALA A 68 9.02 -7.58 8.42
N ASN A 69 9.91 -7.26 7.50
CA ASN A 69 10.96 -8.14 6.95
C ASN A 69 10.42 -9.46 6.37
N SER A 70 9.12 -9.53 6.04
CA SER A 70 8.52 -10.73 5.44
C SER A 70 8.78 -10.85 3.94
N GLY A 71 9.08 -9.74 3.26
CA GLY A 71 9.16 -9.62 1.81
C GLY A 71 7.80 -9.55 1.11
N ILE A 72 6.69 -9.67 1.84
CA ILE A 72 5.33 -9.58 1.30
C ILE A 72 5.02 -8.10 0.98
N ARG A 73 4.51 -7.84 -0.23
CA ARG A 73 4.06 -6.53 -0.68
C ARG A 73 2.69 -6.21 -0.09
N VAL A 74 2.55 -5.02 0.49
CA VAL A 74 1.37 -4.62 1.25
C VAL A 74 0.71 -3.42 0.58
N THR A 75 -0.58 -3.56 0.30
CA THR A 75 -1.48 -2.42 0.08
C THR A 75 -2.22 -2.14 1.39
N VAL A 76 -2.04 -0.96 1.97
CA VAL A 76 -2.84 -0.52 3.12
C VAL A 76 -4.03 0.30 2.63
N SER A 77 -5.11 0.34 3.40
CA SER A 77 -6.28 1.15 3.03
C SER A 77 -6.52 2.28 4.03
N VAL A 78 -6.89 3.45 3.53
CA VAL A 78 -7.54 4.48 4.34
C VAL A 78 -8.99 4.04 4.58
N PRO A 79 -9.44 3.85 5.82
CA PRO A 79 -10.82 3.50 6.10
C PRO A 79 -11.82 4.59 5.65
N ASN A 80 -13.02 4.18 5.22
CA ASN A 80 -14.03 5.09 4.69
C ASN A 80 -14.49 6.16 5.71
N ASP A 81 -14.48 5.84 7.00
CA ASP A 81 -14.83 6.75 8.10
C ASP A 81 -13.76 7.84 8.36
N GLN A 82 -12.51 7.61 7.94
CA GLN A 82 -11.42 8.59 8.02
C GLN A 82 -11.36 9.52 6.79
N LEU A 83 -12.08 9.18 5.71
CA LEU A 83 -12.00 9.87 4.43
C LEU A 83 -12.32 11.37 4.55
N LEU A 84 -13.32 11.74 5.35
CA LEU A 84 -13.72 13.14 5.53
C LEU A 84 -12.60 13.98 6.14
N GLY A 85 -11.99 13.50 7.23
CA GLY A 85 -10.92 14.21 7.92
C GLY A 85 -9.67 14.35 7.06
N ILE A 86 -9.31 13.30 6.32
CA ILE A 86 -8.17 13.31 5.41
C ILE A 86 -8.43 14.23 4.21
N GLY A 87 -9.62 14.16 3.60
CA GLY A 87 -9.96 14.96 2.42
C GLY A 87 -10.20 16.45 2.71
N GLN A 88 -10.36 16.86 3.97
CA GLN A 88 -10.55 18.26 4.36
C GLN A 88 -9.25 18.96 4.77
N SER A 89 -8.17 18.23 5.05
CA SER A 89 -6.95 18.79 5.63
C SER A 89 -5.71 18.05 5.17
N ASN A 90 -4.85 18.76 4.42
CA ASN A 90 -3.54 18.25 4.04
C ASN A 90 -2.67 17.89 5.26
N ALA A 91 -2.78 18.64 6.36
CA ALA A 91 -2.08 18.32 7.60
C ALA A 91 -2.57 17.01 8.23
N THR A 92 -3.89 16.74 8.18
CA THR A 92 -4.46 15.48 8.64
C THR A 92 -3.99 14.31 7.79
N ALA A 93 -3.97 14.47 6.45
CA ALA A 93 -3.45 13.47 5.53
C ALA A 93 -1.95 13.19 5.76
N ALA A 94 -1.14 14.23 5.95
CA ALA A 94 0.28 14.08 6.25
C ALA A 94 0.52 13.35 7.57
N ASN A 95 -0.24 13.68 8.62
CA ASN A 95 -0.19 12.96 9.88
C ASN A 95 -0.59 11.49 9.71
N TRP A 96 -1.63 11.22 8.91
CA TRP A 96 -2.06 9.85 8.63
C TRP A 96 -0.94 9.05 7.95
N VAL A 97 -0.28 9.61 6.92
CA VAL A 97 0.86 8.96 6.24
C VAL A 97 2.02 8.74 7.20
N ALA A 98 2.34 9.72 8.05
CA ALA A 98 3.42 9.60 9.03
C ALA A 98 3.20 8.44 10.01
N HIS A 99 1.99 8.33 10.58
CA HIS A 99 1.69 7.33 11.60
C HIS A 99 1.47 5.93 11.03
N ASN A 100 0.86 5.82 9.84
CA ASN A 100 0.40 4.55 9.30
C ASN A 100 1.31 3.97 8.22
N VAL A 101 2.15 4.79 7.59
CA VAL A 101 3.04 4.37 6.50
C VAL A 101 4.51 4.58 6.90
N LEU A 102 4.91 5.82 7.22
CA LEU A 102 6.32 6.14 7.51
C LEU A 102 6.85 5.40 8.73
N ALA A 103 6.02 5.20 9.75
CA ALA A 103 6.39 4.46 10.95
C ALA A 103 6.73 2.97 10.71
N HIS A 104 6.38 2.43 9.52
CA HIS A 104 6.50 1.01 9.21
C HIS A 104 7.47 0.70 8.08
N VAL A 105 7.77 1.65 7.20
CA VAL A 105 8.76 1.51 6.12
C VAL A 105 10.18 1.83 6.63
N PRO A 106 11.23 1.18 6.09
CA PRO A 106 11.22 0.17 5.03
C PRO A 106 11.00 -1.27 5.55
N ALA A 107 10.88 -1.47 6.86
CA ALA A 107 10.75 -2.82 7.43
C ALA A 107 9.54 -3.56 6.86
N THR A 108 8.40 -2.90 6.74
CA THR A 108 7.21 -3.40 6.04
C THR A 108 7.20 -2.89 4.62
N ASN A 109 7.06 -3.80 3.64
CA ASN A 109 7.09 -3.45 2.21
C ASN A 109 5.73 -2.93 1.72
N ILE A 110 5.36 -1.73 2.15
CA ILE A 110 4.15 -1.04 1.71
C ILE A 110 4.40 -0.49 0.31
N THR A 111 3.62 -0.93 -0.68
CA THR A 111 3.78 -0.54 -2.09
C THR A 111 2.60 0.27 -2.63
N ALA A 112 1.47 0.27 -1.93
CA ALA A 112 0.31 1.06 -2.33
C ALA A 112 -0.57 1.47 -1.14
N ILE A 113 -1.31 2.56 -1.33
CA ILE A 113 -2.37 3.04 -0.45
C ILE A 113 -3.68 3.07 -1.25
N ALA A 114 -4.66 2.32 -0.79
CA ALA A 114 -6.03 2.37 -1.27
C ALA A 114 -6.80 3.40 -0.43
N VAL A 115 -7.17 4.55 -1.02
CA VAL A 115 -7.94 5.58 -0.31
C VAL A 115 -9.42 5.20 -0.34
N GLY A 116 -9.91 4.65 0.77
CA GLY A 116 -11.25 4.12 0.89
C GLY A 116 -11.46 2.74 0.25
N SER A 117 -12.69 2.27 0.30
CA SER A 117 -13.17 1.08 -0.40
C SER A 117 -14.56 1.35 -0.95
N GLU A 118 -14.69 1.27 -2.29
CA GLU A 118 -15.98 1.43 -2.98
C GLU A 118 -16.72 2.73 -2.60
N VAL A 119 -15.96 3.80 -2.37
CA VAL A 119 -16.45 5.05 -1.78
C VAL A 119 -17.65 5.61 -2.54
N LEU A 120 -17.60 5.59 -3.87
CA LEU A 120 -18.63 6.21 -4.72
C LEU A 120 -19.96 5.45 -4.74
N THR A 121 -19.97 4.18 -4.33
CA THR A 121 -21.19 3.35 -4.23
C THR A 121 -21.64 3.18 -2.78
N THR A 122 -20.81 3.51 -1.79
CA THR A 122 -21.09 3.34 -0.35
C THR A 122 -21.34 4.66 0.39
N LEU A 123 -20.74 5.77 -0.07
CA LEU A 123 -20.86 7.08 0.56
C LEU A 123 -21.50 8.09 -0.40
N PRO A 124 -22.67 8.67 -0.05
CA PRO A 124 -23.34 9.64 -0.91
C PRO A 124 -22.50 10.92 -1.05
N ASN A 125 -22.44 11.46 -2.26
CA ASN A 125 -21.76 12.73 -2.57
C ASN A 125 -20.27 12.77 -2.17
N ALA A 126 -19.60 11.62 -2.06
CA ALA A 126 -18.21 11.53 -1.60
C ALA A 126 -17.14 11.78 -2.68
N ALA A 127 -17.52 11.99 -3.95
CA ALA A 127 -16.55 12.16 -5.02
C ALA A 127 -15.58 13.35 -4.82
N PRO A 128 -16.04 14.56 -4.44
CA PRO A 128 -15.12 15.68 -4.23
C PRO A 128 -14.14 15.42 -3.08
N ILE A 129 -14.63 14.86 -1.98
CA ILE A 129 -13.79 14.58 -0.80
C ILE A 129 -12.78 13.45 -1.06
N LEU A 130 -13.17 12.46 -1.86
CA LEU A 130 -12.29 11.38 -2.30
C LEU A 130 -11.11 11.91 -3.14
N VAL A 131 -11.39 12.78 -4.12
CA VAL A 131 -10.35 13.40 -4.95
C VAL A 131 -9.38 14.22 -4.09
N SER A 132 -9.90 15.01 -3.14
CA SER A 132 -9.05 15.75 -2.20
C SER A 132 -8.19 14.81 -1.34
N ALA A 133 -8.76 13.73 -0.81
CA ALA A 133 -8.02 12.76 -0.01
C ALA A 133 -6.89 12.08 -0.81
N LEU A 134 -7.16 11.66 -2.06
CA LEU A 134 -6.14 11.11 -2.97
C LEU A 134 -4.97 12.09 -3.16
N ASN A 135 -5.29 13.36 -3.45
CA ASN A 135 -4.29 14.39 -3.69
C ASN A 135 -3.45 14.71 -2.44
N PHE A 136 -4.07 14.78 -1.27
CA PHE A 136 -3.37 15.08 -0.02
C PHE A 136 -2.49 13.91 0.45
N ILE A 137 -2.97 12.67 0.34
CA ILE A 137 -2.14 11.48 0.62
C ILE A 137 -0.95 11.41 -0.35
N HIS A 138 -1.17 11.65 -1.64
CA HIS A 138 -0.08 11.69 -2.62
C HIS A 138 0.93 12.80 -2.30
N SER A 139 0.45 14.00 -1.96
CA SER A 139 1.31 15.13 -1.58
C SER A 139 2.19 14.81 -0.35
N ALA A 140 1.64 14.11 0.64
CA ALA A 140 2.40 13.66 1.80
C ALA A 140 3.49 12.63 1.45
N LEU A 141 3.23 11.73 0.50
CA LEU A 141 4.24 10.80 -0.02
C LEU A 141 5.33 11.52 -0.81
N VAL A 142 4.98 12.52 -1.64
CA VAL A 142 5.96 13.36 -2.35
C VAL A 142 6.86 14.10 -1.36
N ALA A 143 6.27 14.72 -0.33
CA ALA A 143 7.04 15.40 0.73
C ALA A 143 7.98 14.45 1.50
N SER A 144 7.70 13.15 1.47
CA SER A 144 8.51 12.10 2.10
C SER A 144 9.43 11.36 1.12
N ASN A 145 9.48 11.76 -0.16
CA ASN A 145 10.21 11.10 -1.24
C ASN A 145 9.83 9.61 -1.46
N LEU A 146 8.55 9.26 -1.23
CA LEU A 146 8.04 7.90 -1.37
C LEU A 146 7.06 7.71 -2.53
N ASP A 147 6.69 8.76 -3.26
CA ASP A 147 5.71 8.73 -4.36
C ASP A 147 6.13 7.83 -5.54
N SER A 148 7.45 7.67 -5.74
CA SER A 148 7.99 6.73 -6.73
C SER A 148 7.79 5.26 -6.31
N GLN A 149 7.77 4.97 -5.01
CA GLN A 149 7.74 3.62 -4.42
C GLN A 149 6.34 3.19 -3.99
N ILE A 150 5.53 4.12 -3.47
CA ILE A 150 4.20 3.87 -2.91
C ILE A 150 3.17 4.56 -3.79
N LYS A 151 2.30 3.77 -4.44
CA LYS A 151 1.25 4.29 -5.32
C LYS A 151 -0.03 4.57 -4.56
N VAL A 152 -0.77 5.59 -4.97
CA VAL A 152 -2.05 5.97 -4.36
C VAL A 152 -3.15 5.71 -5.39
N SER A 153 -4.22 5.04 -4.97
CA SER A 153 -5.39 4.79 -5.82
C SER A 153 -6.64 4.61 -4.94
N THR A 154 -7.79 4.38 -5.56
CA THR A 154 -9.05 4.05 -4.90
C THR A 154 -9.69 2.84 -5.59
N PRO A 155 -10.06 1.77 -4.87
CA PRO A 155 -10.80 0.67 -5.45
C PRO A 155 -12.28 1.03 -5.62
N HIS A 156 -12.84 0.68 -6.78
CA HIS A 156 -14.23 0.92 -7.13
C HIS A 156 -14.98 -0.41 -7.29
N SER A 157 -16.25 -0.42 -6.90
CA SER A 157 -17.17 -1.51 -7.24
C SER A 157 -17.40 -1.54 -8.75
N SER A 158 -17.59 -2.73 -9.32
CA SER A 158 -17.98 -2.88 -10.71
C SER A 158 -19.37 -2.30 -11.03
N SER A 159 -20.20 -2.04 -10.00
CA SER A 159 -21.54 -1.46 -10.17
C SER A 159 -21.54 0.06 -10.42
N ILE A 160 -20.36 0.68 -10.50
CA ILE A 160 -20.24 2.13 -10.72
C ILE A 160 -20.43 2.54 -12.18
N ILE A 161 -20.31 1.59 -13.12
CA ILE A 161 -20.56 1.74 -14.55
C ILE A 161 -21.94 1.22 -14.91
#